data_AF-A0A6M0BSZ9-F1
#
_entry.id   AF-A0A6M0BSZ9-F1
#
_cell.length_a   1.000
_cell.length_b   1.000
_cell.length_c   1.000
_cell.angle_alpha   90.00
_cell.angle_beta   90.00
_cell.angle_gamma   90.00
#
_symmetry.space_group_name_H-M   'P 1'
#
loop_
_entity.id
_entity.type
_entity.pdbx_description
1 polymer ?
#
loop_
_entity_poly.entity_id
_entity_poly.type
_entity_poly.pdbx_seq_one_letter_code
_entity_poly.pdbx_strand_id
1 'polypeptide(L)' 'VVREGKVKPGDAIAASGFGAGLTWGAAIFRWGIDN' A
#
# COMPACT_ATOMS: atom_id res chain seq x y z
N VAL A 1 9.65 -6.46 2.23
CA VAL A 1 8.35 -6.78 1.57
C VAL A 1 8.41 -6.81 0.05
N VAL A 2 8.62 -5.69 -0.66
CA VAL A 2 8.65 -5.68 -2.14
C VAL A 2 9.85 -6.47 -2.67
N ARG A 3 11.07 -6.22 -2.16
CA ARG A 3 12.29 -6.96 -2.53
C ARG A 3 12.28 -8.43 -2.11
N GLU A 4 11.39 -8.81 -1.21
CA GLU A 4 11.16 -10.21 -0.81
C GLU A 4 10.17 -10.93 -1.74
N GLY A 5 9.67 -10.26 -2.80
CA GLY A 5 8.74 -10.83 -3.77
C GLY A 5 7.31 -11.02 -3.24
N LYS A 6 6.97 -10.40 -2.10
CA LYS A 6 5.65 -10.55 -1.46
C LYS A 6 4.56 -9.66 -2.07
N VAL A 7 4.95 -8.65 -2.85
CA VAL A 7 4.04 -7.74 -3.55
C VAL A 7 4.20 -7.98 -5.05
N LYS A 8 3.09 -8.19 -5.75
CA LYS A 8 3.04 -8.48 -7.17
C LYS A 8 2.38 -7.34 -7.94
N PRO A 9 2.73 -7.14 -9.23
CA PRO A 9 1.93 -6.35 -10.14
C PRO A 9 0.44 -6.74 -10.07
N GLY A 10 -0.44 -5.74 -10.11
CA GLY A 10 -1.89 -5.91 -10.03
C GLY A 10 -2.47 -6.01 -8.61
N ASP A 11 -1.64 -6.27 -7.59
CA ASP A 11 -2.12 -6.42 -6.20
C ASP A 11 -2.85 -5.16 -5.70
N ALA A 12 -3.99 -5.35 -5.05
CA ALA A 12 -4.68 -4.29 -4.31
C ALA A 12 -4.00 -4.09 -2.96
N ILE A 13 -3.41 -2.92 -2.75
CA ILE A 13 -2.68 -2.55 -1.54
C ILE A 13 -3.54 -1.62 -0.69
N ALA A 14 -3.72 -2.02 0.57
CA ALA A 14 -4.27 -1.15 1.60
C ALA A 14 -3.13 -0.60 2.45
N ALA A 15 -3.01 0.73 2.51
CA ALA A 15 -2.07 1.43 3.38
C ALA A 15 -2.84 2.29 4.39
N SER A 16 -2.34 2.35 5.61
CA SER A 16 -2.89 3.20 6.67
C SER A 16 -1.78 3.70 7.58
N GLY A 17 -2.02 4.81 8.27
CA GLY A 17 -1.08 5.41 9.21
C GLY A 17 -1.73 6.38 10.18
N PHE A 18 -1.02 6.65 11.27
CA PHE A 18 -1.41 7.54 12.36
C PHE A 18 -0.21 8.38 12.83
N GLY A 19 -0.45 9.60 13.31
CA GLY A 19 0.59 10.51 13.80
C GLY A 19 0.12 11.41 14.96
N ALA A 20 1.09 12.10 15.59
CA ALA A 20 0.85 12.95 16.75
C ALA A 20 -0.18 14.05 16.48
N GLY A 21 -1.00 14.36 17.49
CA GLY A 21 -2.22 15.17 17.36
C GLY A 21 -3.44 14.25 17.31
N LEU A 22 -4.25 14.36 16.25
CA LEU A 22 -5.35 13.43 15.92
C LEU A 22 -5.40 13.19 14.40
N THR A 23 -4.24 13.03 13.77
CA THR A 23 -4.16 12.83 12.32
C THR A 23 -4.03 11.36 11.98
N TRP A 24 -4.92 10.90 11.11
CA TRP A 24 -4.91 9.56 10.55
C TRP A 24 -5.30 9.60 9.09
N GLY A 25 -4.98 8.54 8.36
CA GLY A 25 -5.37 8.40 6.98
C GLY A 25 -5.17 6.98 6.46
N ALA A 26 -5.85 6.67 5.37
CA ALA A 26 -5.71 5.42 4.64
C ALA A 26 -5.83 5.67 3.14
N ALA A 27 -5.23 4.77 2.36
CA ALA A 27 -5.33 4.76 0.92
C ALA A 27 -5.41 3.32 0.40
N ILE A 28 -6.23 3.11 -0.63
CA ILE A 28 -6.28 1.87 -1.41
C ILE A 28 -5.77 2.19 -2.81
N PHE A 29 -4.84 1.40 -3.32
CA PHE A 29 -4.30 1.56 -4.66
C PHE A 29 -3.84 0.21 -5.24
N ARG A 30 -3.66 0.16 -6.57
CA ARG A 30 -3.09 -1.03 -7.25
C ARG A 30 -1.58 -0.88 -7.38
N TRP A 31 -0.85 -1.96 -7.13
CA TRP A 31 0.60 -1.99 -7.30
C TRP A 31 0.98 -2.33 -8.74
N GLY A 32 1.52 -1.37 -9.49
CA GLY A 32 1.95 -1.59 -10.88
C GLY A 32 0.81 -1.94 -11.84
N ILE A 33 1.17 -2.31 -13.08
CA ILE A 33 0.25 -2.76 -14.13
C ILE A 33 0.82 -4.04 -14.71
N ASP A 34 -0.02 -5.07 -14.86
CA ASP A 34 0.34 -6.32 -15.52
C ASP A 34 0.31 -6.06 -17.04
N ASN A 35 1.38 -6.42 -17.75
CA ASN A 35 1.39 -6.44 -19.23
C ASN A 35 0.95 -7.80 -19.75
#